data_AF-A0A929W4V5-F1
#
_entry.id   AF-A0A929W4V5-F1
#
_cell.length_a   1.000
_cell.length_b   1.000
_cell.length_c   1.000
_cell.angle_alpha   90.00
_cell.angle_beta   90.00
_cell.angle_gamma   90.00
#
_symmetry.space_group_name_H-M   'P 1'
#
loop_
_entity.id
_entity.type
_entity.pdbx_description
1 polymer ?
#
loop_
_entity_poly.entity_id
_entity_poly.type
_entity_poly.pdbx_seq_one_letter_code
_entity_poly.pdbx_strand_id
1 'polypeptide(L)'
;MKILLLGDYSNVHATLAEGLRTLGHEVTLASDGDGWKAYARDVDLKRYGMNWRSTMAFLWRLWRAFRHFKGYDVVQLINPVFLPLRAERMRPFYRWLRRHNRRV
;
A
#
# COMPACT_ATOMS: atom_id res chain seq x y z
N MET A 1 11.93 4.59 13.14
CA MET A 1 10.45 4.64 13.09
C MET A 1 9.96 3.58 12.14
N LYS A 2 8.74 3.07 12.36
CA LYS A 2 8.08 2.11 11.46
C LYS A 2 7.11 2.84 10.53
N ILE A 3 7.38 2.83 9.23
CA ILE A 3 6.70 3.63 8.21
C ILE A 3 6.05 2.73 7.15
N LEU A 4 4.79 3.01 6.79
CA LEU A 4 4.09 2.35 5.69
C LEU A 4 3.89 3.37 4.56
N LEU A 5 4.46 3.09 3.39
CA LEU A 5 4.21 3.84 2.16
C LEU A 5 3.23 3.04 1.31
N LEU A 6 2.09 3.64 0.94
CA LEU A 6 0.99 2.93 0.31
C LEU A 6 0.58 3.55 -1.03
N GLY A 7 0.65 2.72 -2.08
CA GLY A 7 0.62 3.13 -3.48
C GLY A 7 2.00 3.59 -3.97
N ASP A 8 2.18 3.72 -5.28
CA ASP A 8 3.37 4.34 -5.88
C ASP A 8 3.02 4.87 -7.28
N TYR A 9 3.58 6.02 -7.63
CA TYR A 9 3.52 6.58 -8.98
C TYR A 9 4.87 7.15 -9.32
N SER A 10 5.38 6.81 -10.50
CA SER A 10 6.67 7.32 -11.00
C SER A 10 7.82 7.10 -10.01
N ASN A 11 7.80 5.98 -9.29
CA ASN A 11 8.83 5.54 -8.34
C ASN A 11 9.01 6.44 -7.11
N VAL A 12 8.09 7.36 -6.82
CA VAL A 12 8.23 8.32 -5.70
C VAL A 12 8.33 7.59 -4.36
N HIS A 13 7.42 6.65 -4.09
CA HIS A 13 7.45 5.93 -2.81
C HIS A 13 8.57 4.89 -2.75
N ALA A 14 8.96 4.29 -3.87
CA ALA A 14 10.14 3.41 -3.92
C ALA A 14 11.43 4.16 -3.57
N THR A 15 11.69 5.31 -4.20
CA THR A 15 12.87 6.13 -3.88
C THR A 15 12.82 6.67 -2.45
N LEU A 16 11.64 7.10 -1.98
CA LEU A 16 11.46 7.54 -0.59
C LEU A 16 11.74 6.41 0.40
N ALA A 17 11.27 5.19 0.12
CA ALA A 17 11.52 4.03 0.97
C ALA A 17 13.03 3.76 1.11
N GLU A 18 13.78 3.81 0.01
CA GLU A 18 15.23 3.62 0.00
C GLU A 18 15.95 4.67 0.85
N GLY A 19 15.60 5.95 0.67
CA GLY A 19 16.19 7.04 1.45
C GLY A 19 15.90 6.90 2.95
N LEU A 20 14.65 6.62 3.32
CA LEU A 20 14.24 6.44 4.71
C LEU A 20 14.91 5.21 5.37
N ARG A 21 15.08 4.11 4.62
CA ARG A 21 15.81 2.93 5.10
C ARG A 21 17.28 3.24 5.36
N THR A 22 17.91 3.99 4.46
CA THR A 22 19.31 4.46 4.64
C THR A 22 19.46 5.30 5.91
N LEU A 23 18.44 6.06 6.28
CA LEU A 23 18.39 6.84 7.52
C LEU A 23 18.02 6.01 8.77
N GLY A 24 17.92 4.69 8.67
CA GLY A 24 17.66 3.79 9.80
C GLY A 24 16.18 3.61 10.16
N HIS A 25 15.25 3.98 9.28
CA HIS A 25 13.82 3.70 9.47
C HIS A 25 13.43 2.31 8.93
N GLU A 26 12.49 1.65 9.60
CA GLU A 26 11.85 0.45 9.08
C GLU A 26 10.73 0.88 8.14
N VAL A 27 10.87 0.63 6.83
CA VAL A 27 9.89 1.06 5.83
C VAL A 27 9.31 -0.14 5.11
N THR A 28 7.98 -0.20 5.06
CA THR A 28 7.21 -1.12 4.21
C THR A 28 6.57 -0.34 3.07
N LEU A 29 6.87 -0.73 1.82
CA LEU A 29 6.25 -0.22 0.61
C LEU A 29 5.22 -1.24 0.08
N ALA A 30 3.97 -0.83 0.03
CA ALA A 30 2.87 -1.61 -0.53
C ALA A 30 2.25 -0.89 -1.73
N SER A 31 2.37 -1.44 -2.93
CA SER A 31 1.86 -0.80 -4.15
C SER A 31 1.44 -1.84 -5.20
N ASP A 32 0.81 -1.39 -6.28
CA ASP A 32 0.54 -2.22 -7.46
C ASP A 32 1.68 -2.21 -8.49
N GLY A 33 2.77 -1.51 -8.18
CA GLY A 33 3.94 -1.37 -9.05
C GLY A 33 3.82 -0.33 -10.15
N ASP A 34 2.85 0.58 -10.10
CA ASP A 34 2.55 1.54 -11.17
C ASP A 34 2.30 0.81 -12.51
N GLY A 35 1.51 -0.25 -12.44
CA GLY A 35 1.05 -1.03 -13.59
C GLY A 35 2.15 -1.84 -14.30
N TRP A 36 2.53 -1.39 -15.50
CA TRP A 36 3.50 -2.07 -16.36
C TRP A 36 4.95 -1.78 -15.97
N LYS A 37 5.20 -0.64 -15.30
CA LYS A 37 6.54 -0.21 -14.88
C LYS A 37 7.15 -1.14 -13.84
N ALA A 38 6.29 -1.78 -13.04
CA ALA A 38 6.63 -2.83 -12.10
C ALA A 38 7.70 -2.43 -11.06
N TYR A 39 7.64 -1.19 -10.55
CA TYR A 39 8.58 -0.69 -9.55
C TYR A 39 8.69 -1.55 -8.29
N ALA A 40 9.88 -1.59 -7.69
CA ALA A 40 10.16 -2.40 -6.51
C ALA A 40 9.19 -2.10 -5.36
N ARG A 41 8.77 -3.14 -4.65
CA ARG A 41 7.81 -3.08 -3.54
C ARG A 41 7.92 -4.31 -2.66
N ASP A 42 7.63 -4.16 -1.38
CA ASP A 42 7.69 -5.28 -0.43
C ASP A 42 6.37 -6.06 -0.42
N VAL A 43 5.25 -5.35 -0.55
CA VAL A 43 3.90 -5.94 -0.58
C VAL A 43 3.23 -5.63 -1.91
N ASP A 44 3.03 -6.66 -2.72
CA ASP A 44 2.36 -6.53 -4.01
C ASP A 44 0.83 -6.46 -3.86
N LEU A 45 0.27 -5.32 -4.28
CA LEU A 45 -1.16 -5.04 -4.31
C LEU A 45 -1.70 -5.02 -5.76
N LYS A 46 -0.96 -5.54 -6.75
CA LYS A 46 -1.33 -5.49 -8.17
C LYS A 46 -2.55 -6.33 -8.51
N ARG A 47 -3.59 -5.74 -9.10
CA ARG A 47 -4.72 -6.53 -9.62
C ARG A 47 -4.37 -7.18 -10.96
N TYR A 48 -4.23 -8.51 -10.99
CA TYR A 48 -3.80 -9.25 -12.19
C TYR A 48 -4.91 -9.54 -13.22
N GLY A 49 -6.18 -9.33 -12.88
CA GLY A 49 -7.28 -9.60 -13.80
C GLY A 49 -8.64 -9.20 -13.25
N MET A 50 -9.63 -9.16 -14.14
CA MET A 50 -11.01 -8.78 -13.84
C MET A 50 -11.98 -9.96 -13.69
N ASN A 51 -11.53 -11.20 -13.94
CA ASN A 51 -12.40 -12.37 -13.74
C ASN A 51 -12.71 -12.58 -12.24
N TRP A 52 -13.73 -13.40 -11.95
CA TRP A 52 -14.19 -13.59 -10.57
C TRP A 52 -13.10 -14.20 -9.69
N ARG A 53 -12.34 -15.18 -10.20
CA ARG A 53 -11.25 -15.86 -9.48
C ARG A 53 -10.13 -14.89 -9.09
N SER A 54 -9.67 -14.08 -10.05
CA SER A 54 -8.63 -13.08 -9.82
C SER A 54 -9.10 -11.97 -8.90
N THR A 55 -10.39 -11.61 -8.97
CA THR A 55 -10.99 -10.63 -8.06
C THR A 55 -11.05 -11.17 -6.63
N MET A 56 -11.47 -12.42 -6.42
CA MET A 56 -11.47 -13.03 -5.09
C MET A 56 -10.07 -13.18 -4.53
N ALA A 57 -9.11 -13.63 -5.34
CA ALA A 57 -7.70 -13.72 -4.94
C ALA A 57 -7.13 -12.36 -4.54
N PHE A 58 -7.45 -11.32 -5.31
CA PHE A 58 -7.04 -9.94 -5.01
C PHE A 58 -7.64 -9.44 -3.69
N LEU A 59 -8.94 -9.64 -3.46
CA LEU A 59 -9.60 -9.25 -2.21
C LEU A 59 -9.03 -10.01 -1.00
N TRP A 60 -8.73 -11.30 -1.16
CA TRP A 60 -8.09 -12.09 -0.10
C TRP A 60 -6.69 -11.57 0.23
N ARG A 61 -5.90 -11.23 -0.80
CA ARG A 61 -4.57 -10.64 -0.59
C ARG A 61 -4.66 -9.26 0.07
N LEU A 62 -5.61 -8.42 -0.33
CA LEU A 62 -5.88 -7.14 0.36
C LEU A 62 -6.23 -7.39 1.83
N TRP A 63 -7.13 -8.33 2.11
CA TRP A 63 -7.51 -8.66 3.48
C TRP A 63 -6.31 -9.13 4.31
N ARG A 64 -5.46 -10.02 3.76
CA ARG A 64 -4.22 -10.47 4.42
C ARG A 64 -3.27 -9.30 4.66
N ALA A 65 -2.99 -8.48 3.66
CA ALA A 65 -2.09 -7.33 3.77
C ALA A 65 -2.58 -6.35 4.84
N PHE A 66 -3.87 -5.98 4.81
CA PHE A 66 -4.44 -5.07 5.78
C PHE A 66 -4.41 -5.62 7.21
N ARG A 67 -4.49 -6.94 7.45
CA ARG A 67 -4.28 -7.47 8.82
C ARG A 67 -2.88 -7.15 9.39
N HIS A 68 -1.90 -6.90 8.53
CA HIS A 68 -0.53 -6.57 8.91
C HIS A 68 -0.21 -5.06 8.86
N PHE A 69 -1.08 -4.22 8.28
CA PHE A 69 -0.86 -2.76 8.15
C PHE A 69 -1.15 -1.96 9.44
N LYS A 70 -0.74 -2.49 10.60
CA LYS A 70 -1.02 -1.92 11.93
C LYS A 70 0.25 -1.65 12.72
N GLY A 71 0.19 -0.72 13.66
CA GLY A 71 1.29 -0.38 14.55
C GLY A 71 2.41 0.44 13.90
N TYR A 72 2.14 1.09 12.77
CA TYR A 72 3.07 2.03 12.15
C TYR A 72 3.02 3.38 12.85
N ASP A 73 4.19 4.03 12.95
CA ASP A 73 4.31 5.40 13.45
C ASP A 73 3.68 6.39 12.46
N VAL A 74 3.93 6.17 11.16
CA VAL A 74 3.42 6.98 10.05
C VAL A 74 3.00 6.08 8.91
N VAL A 75 1.82 6.33 8.35
CA VAL A 75 1.37 5.80 7.08
C VAL A 75 1.27 6.96 6.10
N GLN A 76 1.90 6.86 4.94
CA GLN A 76 1.79 7.84 3.87
C GLN A 76 1.07 7.24 2.68
N LEU A 77 -0.01 7.90 2.26
CA LEU A 77 -0.79 7.53 1.09
C LEU A 77 -0.30 8.33 -0.11
N ILE A 78 -0.11 7.68 -1.25
CA ILE A 78 0.35 8.38 -2.46
C ILE A 78 -0.67 9.42 -2.94
N ASN A 79 -1.96 9.09 -2.83
CA ASN A 79 -3.10 9.94 -3.20
C ASN A 79 -4.40 9.38 -2.55
N PRO A 80 -5.57 10.01 -2.77
CA PRO A 80 -6.85 9.51 -2.27
C PRO A 80 -7.32 8.15 -2.85
N VAL A 81 -6.70 7.66 -3.93
CA VAL A 81 -7.02 6.38 -4.60
C VAL A 81 -5.79 5.47 -4.59
N PHE A 82 -5.41 5.04 -3.39
CA PHE A 82 -4.15 4.34 -3.13
C PHE A 82 -4.21 2.81 -3.31
N LEU A 83 -5.36 2.26 -3.72
CA LEU A 83 -5.55 0.85 -4.09
C LEU A 83 -6.13 0.77 -5.50
N PRO A 84 -5.91 -0.35 -6.23
CA PRO A 84 -6.55 -0.58 -7.53
C PRO A 84 -8.03 -0.99 -7.38
N LEU A 85 -8.79 -0.12 -6.71
CA LEU A 85 -10.22 -0.17 -6.43
C LEU A 85 -10.87 1.15 -6.86
N ARG A 86 -12.19 1.13 -7.06
CA ARG A 86 -12.95 2.37 -7.28
C ARG A 86 -12.83 3.29 -6.07
N ALA A 87 -12.76 4.60 -6.30
CA ALA A 87 -12.60 5.61 -5.25
C ALA A 87 -13.65 5.50 -4.13
N GLU A 88 -14.90 5.18 -4.48
CA GLU A 88 -16.01 4.97 -3.54
C GLU A 88 -15.70 3.91 -2.47
N ARG A 89 -14.86 2.91 -2.80
CA ARG A 89 -14.50 1.80 -1.92
C ARG A 89 -13.31 2.09 -1.02
N MET A 90 -12.70 3.27 -1.09
CA MET A 90 -11.47 3.57 -0.36
C MET A 90 -11.71 3.88 1.13
N ARG A 91 -12.87 4.44 1.47
CA ARG A 91 -13.22 4.91 2.82
C ARG A 91 -13.03 3.86 3.94
N PRO A 92 -13.45 2.59 3.78
CA PRO A 92 -13.21 1.56 4.80
C PRO A 92 -11.73 1.31 5.07
N PHE A 93 -10.90 1.23 4.02
CA PHE A 93 -9.45 1.01 4.13
C PHE A 93 -8.77 2.19 4.80
N TYR A 94 -9.11 3.41 4.40
CA TYR A 94 -8.60 4.62 5.05
C TYR A 94 -8.94 4.67 6.54
N ARG A 95 -10.21 4.42 6.91
CA ARG A 95 -10.63 4.37 8.32
C ARG A 95 -9.92 3.28 9.09
N TRP A 96 -9.68 2.12 8.46
CA TRP A 96 -8.92 1.04 9.09
C TRP A 96 -7.49 1.49 9.38
N LEU A 97 -6.80 2.12 8.42
CA LEU A 97 -5.43 2.63 8.61
C LEU A 97 -5.38 3.67 9.74
N ARG A 98 -6.33 4.62 9.76
CA ARG A 98 -6.43 5.66 10.80
C ARG A 98 -6.66 5.12 12.21
N ARG A 99 -7.35 3.98 12.35
CA ARG A 99 -7.67 3.39 13.66
C ARG A 99 -6.53 2.56 14.24
N HIS A 100 -5.65 2.02 13.41
CA HIS A 100 -4.64 1.03 13.83
C HIS A 100 -3.20 1.55 13.75
N ASN A 101 -3.00 2.82 13.39
CA ASN A 101 -1.69 3.46 13.24
C ASN A 101 -1.68 4.83 13.92
N ARG A 102 -0.49 5.31 14.31
CA ARG A 102 -0.34 6.58 15.05
C ARG A 102 -0.70 7.79 14.20
N ARG A 103 -0.22 7.85 12.95
CA ARG A 103 -0.52 8.92 11.99
C ARG A 103 -0.74 8.35 10.60
N VAL A 104 -1.74 8.89 9.91
CA VAL A 104 -2.06 8.69 8.48
C VAL A 104 -2.49 10.03 7.92
#